data_AF-A0A6C0ITY2-F1
#
_entry.id   AF-A0A6C0ITY2-F1
#
_cell.length_a   1.000
_cell.length_b   1.000
_cell.length_c   1.000
_cell.angle_alpha   90.00
_cell.angle_beta   90.00
_cell.angle_gamma   90.00
#
_symmetry.space_group_name_H-M   'P 1'
#
loop_
_entity.id
_entity.type
_entity.pdbx_description
1 polymer ?
#
loop_
_entity_poly.entity_id
_entity_poly.type
_entity_poly.pdbx_seq_one_letter_code
_entity_poly.pdbx_strand_id
1 'polypeptide(L)'
;MASFKNNPININELMIWKRNPLINPRTNRKIVNTKKTYKYILDRYNLHFPKDIDIFDSTDERDPISLNKFYMVDKDNKKTLVYQNIENLILYSETDTIVRCFEKESLQHMKAYNILLHPVSQKEIPDDILCSVINIELPNETTLEEKALQVFQLFTNISIFIDYKHFLNLNRSKILKLNYELKEFYYQNISIDDRKKIDNTDGNQYFNYNNNYFDNKNDDYIKIYVLDNIENILKYKESDLKYMINYIILGGLSLVIDEVKDVYDDFNFSF
;
A
#
# COMPACT_ATOMS: atom_id res chain seq x y z
N MET A 1 41.71 5.45 20.53
CA MET A 1 40.88 4.53 21.34
C MET A 1 40.18 5.21 22.51
N ALA A 2 40.82 6.13 23.24
CA ALA A 2 40.17 6.84 24.36
C ALA A 2 38.80 7.46 23.99
N SER A 3 38.65 8.06 22.80
CA SER A 3 37.39 8.68 22.37
C SER A 3 36.24 7.70 22.10
N PHE A 4 36.52 6.44 21.74
CA PHE A 4 35.49 5.43 21.41
C PHE A 4 35.19 4.48 22.57
N LYS A 5 36.04 4.45 23.59
CA LYS A 5 35.90 3.55 24.75
C LYS A 5 34.74 3.99 25.67
N ASN A 6 34.54 5.30 25.80
CA ASN A 6 33.50 5.88 26.66
C ASN A 6 32.24 6.30 25.91
N ASN A 7 32.33 6.43 24.58
CA ASN A 7 31.22 6.79 23.71
C ASN A 7 31.38 5.96 22.42
N PRO A 8 30.66 4.85 22.24
CA PRO A 8 30.75 4.04 21.03
C PRO A 8 30.46 4.86 19.77
N ILE A 9 31.05 4.49 18.63
CA ILE A 9 30.74 5.13 17.34
C ILE A 9 29.27 4.91 16.97
N ASN A 10 28.57 5.94 16.51
CA ASN A 10 27.16 5.84 16.10
C ASN A 10 27.02 5.60 14.59
N ILE A 11 25.81 5.28 14.13
CA ILE A 11 25.55 4.90 12.74
C ILE A 11 25.85 6.05 11.76
N ASN A 12 25.48 7.28 12.09
CA ASN A 12 25.79 8.45 11.26
C ASN A 12 27.31 8.61 11.06
N GLU A 13 28.09 8.43 12.13
CA GLU A 13 29.54 8.47 12.06
C GLU A 13 30.13 7.34 11.21
N LEU A 14 29.54 6.14 11.27
CA LEU A 14 29.94 4.99 10.45
C LEU A 14 29.70 5.25 8.95
N MET A 15 28.53 5.77 8.60
CA MET A 15 28.18 6.10 7.21
C MET A 15 29.06 7.22 6.65
N ILE A 16 29.35 8.26 7.45
CA ILE A 16 30.30 9.32 7.06
C ILE A 16 31.70 8.73 6.85
N TRP A 17 32.15 7.86 7.75
CA TRP A 17 33.46 7.22 7.66
C TRP A 17 33.61 6.37 6.40
N LYS A 18 32.58 5.63 5.98
CA LYS A 18 32.61 4.81 4.75
C LYS A 18 32.97 5.64 3.51
N ARG A 19 32.53 6.90 3.43
CA ARG A 19 32.83 7.81 2.31
C ARG A 19 34.25 8.37 2.36
N ASN A 20 34.90 8.34 3.52
CA ASN A 20 36.32 8.68 3.66
C ASN A 20 37.02 7.82 4.73
N PRO A 21 37.35 6.55 4.43
CA PRO A 21 37.80 5.59 5.43
C PRO A 21 39.14 5.95 6.10
N LEU A 22 39.92 6.83 5.47
CA LEU A 22 41.20 7.31 5.98
C LEU A 22 41.07 8.53 6.88
N ILE A 23 39.85 8.97 7.22
CA ILE A 23 39.59 10.07 8.15
C ILE A 23 38.74 9.58 9.31
N ASN A 24 39.14 9.92 10.54
CA ASN A 24 38.33 9.64 11.72
C ASN A 24 37.09 10.57 11.74
N PRO A 25 35.85 10.04 11.78
CA PRO A 25 34.63 10.83 11.64
C PRO A 25 34.40 11.84 12.79
N ARG A 26 35.02 11.62 13.96
CA ARG A 26 34.89 12.52 15.14
C ARG A 26 35.92 13.63 15.19
N THR A 27 37.13 13.31 14.79
CA THR A 27 38.28 14.23 14.97
C THR A 27 38.71 14.88 13.68
N ASN A 28 38.18 14.42 12.54
CA ASN A 28 38.58 14.82 11.19
C ASN A 28 40.09 14.64 10.91
N ARG A 29 40.77 13.80 11.69
CA ARG A 29 42.21 13.50 11.54
C ARG A 29 42.40 12.27 10.69
N LYS A 30 43.49 12.25 9.91
CA LYS A 30 43.88 11.08 9.11
C LYS A 30 44.15 9.86 10.00
N ILE A 31 43.66 8.71 9.58
CA ILE A 31 43.90 7.39 10.18
C ILE A 31 44.50 6.46 9.14
N VAL A 32 45.24 5.46 9.62
CA VAL A 32 45.92 4.46 8.77
C VAL A 32 45.21 3.13 8.94
N ASN A 33 45.00 2.40 7.84
CA ASN A 33 44.29 1.12 7.79
C ASN A 33 44.84 0.04 8.74
N THR A 34 46.14 0.06 9.04
CA THR A 34 46.78 -0.88 9.98
C THR A 34 46.49 -0.60 11.45
N LYS A 35 46.04 0.62 11.80
CA LYS A 35 45.85 1.03 13.20
C LYS A 35 44.58 0.45 13.81
N LYS A 36 44.63 0.17 15.12
CA LYS A 36 43.51 -0.34 15.93
C LYS A 36 42.21 0.47 15.78
N THR A 37 42.30 1.78 15.56
CA THR A 37 41.12 2.65 15.41
C THR A 37 40.40 2.41 14.08
N TYR A 38 41.13 2.23 12.98
CA TYR A 38 40.53 1.89 11.68
C TYR A 38 39.81 0.54 11.76
N LYS A 39 40.51 -0.48 12.28
CA LYS A 39 39.93 -1.83 12.47
C LYS A 39 38.65 -1.80 13.30
N TYR A 40 38.65 -1.10 14.43
CA TYR A 40 37.45 -0.94 15.26
C TYR A 40 36.27 -0.32 14.50
N ILE A 41 36.51 0.73 13.71
CA ILE A 41 35.44 1.38 12.95
C ILE A 41 34.92 0.44 11.84
N LEU A 42 35.83 -0.22 11.13
CA LEU A 42 35.49 -1.22 10.10
C LEU A 42 34.66 -2.37 10.67
N ASP A 43 35.07 -2.93 11.81
CA ASP A 43 34.35 -4.03 12.47
C ASP A 43 32.94 -3.59 12.87
N ARG A 44 32.79 -2.35 13.37
CA ARG A 44 31.48 -1.77 13.71
C ARG A 44 30.63 -1.49 12.47
N TYR A 45 31.24 -1.01 11.38
CA TYR A 45 30.55 -0.82 10.12
C TYR A 45 30.01 -2.15 9.59
N ASN A 46 30.86 -3.18 9.50
CA ASN A 46 30.48 -4.50 9.00
C ASN A 46 29.42 -5.20 9.87
N LEU A 47 29.35 -4.88 11.17
CA LEU A 47 28.30 -5.38 12.05
C LEU A 47 26.92 -4.86 11.65
N HIS A 48 26.82 -3.59 11.26
CA HIS A 48 25.56 -2.97 10.83
C HIS A 48 25.30 -3.12 9.32
N PHE A 49 26.37 -3.24 8.51
CA PHE A 49 26.34 -3.24 7.05
C PHE A 49 27.22 -4.38 6.49
N PRO A 50 26.80 -5.66 6.64
CA PRO A 50 27.65 -6.83 6.37
C PRO A 50 28.00 -7.04 4.89
N LYS A 51 27.21 -6.47 3.97
CA LYS A 51 27.41 -6.56 2.50
C LYS A 51 28.20 -5.37 1.94
N ASP A 52 28.84 -4.56 2.80
CA ASP A 52 29.55 -3.32 2.46
C ASP A 52 28.68 -2.23 1.78
N ILE A 53 27.35 -2.37 1.90
CA ILE A 53 26.34 -1.41 1.43
C ILE A 53 25.65 -0.78 2.63
N ASP A 54 25.49 0.55 2.60
CA ASP A 54 24.72 1.29 3.60
C ASP A 54 23.53 2.03 2.96
N ILE A 55 22.75 2.71 3.79
CA ILE A 55 21.52 3.40 3.40
C ILE A 55 21.75 4.47 2.33
N PHE A 56 22.90 5.13 2.32
CA PHE A 56 23.23 6.12 1.31
C PHE A 56 23.61 5.49 -0.04
N ASP A 57 23.90 4.20 -0.08
CA ASP A 57 24.07 3.48 -1.36
C ASP A 57 22.71 3.14 -2.00
N SER A 58 21.61 3.16 -1.23
CA SER A 58 20.27 2.92 -1.77
C SER A 58 19.92 3.95 -2.85
N THR A 59 19.41 3.44 -3.97
CA THR A 59 18.89 4.22 -5.09
C THR A 59 17.60 4.95 -4.70
N ASP A 60 16.82 4.39 -3.77
CA ASP A 60 15.54 4.93 -3.33
C ASP A 60 15.74 5.75 -2.04
N GLU A 61 15.17 6.96 -1.98
CA GLU A 61 15.27 7.82 -0.78
C GLU A 61 14.32 7.41 0.35
N ARG A 62 13.38 6.50 0.05
CA ARG A 62 12.27 6.09 0.91
C ARG A 62 11.85 4.66 0.62
N ASP A 63 11.13 4.07 1.56
CA ASP A 63 10.50 2.78 1.37
C ASP A 63 9.45 2.87 0.25
N PRO A 64 9.41 1.93 -0.70
CA PRO A 64 8.47 2.00 -1.82
C PRO A 64 7.02 1.67 -1.44
N ILE A 65 6.77 1.18 -0.22
CA ILE A 65 5.43 0.81 0.29
C ILE A 65 4.98 1.80 1.34
N SER A 66 5.70 1.93 2.46
CA SER A 66 5.31 2.83 3.56
C SER A 66 5.59 4.31 3.25
N LEU A 67 6.42 4.58 2.22
CA LEU A 67 6.85 5.91 1.80
C LEU A 67 7.69 6.67 2.85
N ASN A 68 8.08 6.01 3.93
CA ASN A 68 8.95 6.57 4.95
C ASN A 68 10.34 6.86 4.38
N LYS A 69 10.82 8.10 4.59
CA LYS A 69 12.13 8.52 4.09
C LYS A 69 13.26 7.88 4.89
N PHE A 70 14.21 7.28 4.18
CA PHE A 70 15.45 6.78 4.75
C PHE A 70 16.44 7.94 4.98
N TYR A 71 16.61 8.76 3.95
CA TYR A 71 17.50 9.91 3.94
C TYR A 71 16.88 11.07 3.14
N MET A 72 17.46 12.26 3.31
CA MET A 72 17.16 13.43 2.49
C MET A 72 18.40 13.87 1.74
N VAL A 73 18.21 14.46 0.56
CA VAL A 73 19.26 15.07 -0.25
C VAL A 73 19.11 16.59 -0.16
N ASP A 74 20.17 17.30 0.21
CA ASP A 74 20.18 18.77 0.19
C ASP A 74 20.50 19.33 -1.21
N LYS A 75 20.55 20.66 -1.33
CA LYS A 75 20.83 21.35 -2.60
C LYS A 75 22.22 21.05 -3.17
N ASP A 76 23.15 20.57 -2.34
CA ASP A 76 24.53 20.23 -2.70
C ASP A 76 24.70 18.72 -2.95
N ASN A 77 23.60 17.98 -3.14
CA ASN A 77 23.56 16.53 -3.30
C ASN A 77 24.08 15.74 -2.10
N LYS A 78 24.10 16.33 -0.90
CA LYS A 78 24.55 15.64 0.31
C LYS A 78 23.39 14.88 0.94
N LYS A 79 23.60 13.58 1.15
CA LYS A 79 22.65 12.70 1.83
C LYS A 79 22.74 12.88 3.35
N THR A 80 21.59 13.03 4.01
CA THR A 80 21.45 13.09 5.47
C THR A 80 20.46 12.05 5.93
N LEU A 81 20.86 11.18 6.87
CA LEU A 81 19.98 10.16 7.42
C LEU A 81 18.87 10.81 8.24
N VAL A 82 17.62 10.41 7.98
CA VAL A 82 16.44 10.86 8.76
C VAL A 82 15.71 9.70 9.43
N TYR A 83 15.97 8.47 9.00
CA TYR A 83 15.38 7.28 9.60
C TYR A 83 16.01 6.92 10.94
N GLN A 84 15.19 6.57 11.92
CA GLN A 84 15.65 6.34 13.28
C GLN A 84 16.06 4.88 13.54
N ASN A 85 15.30 3.91 13.01
CA ASN A 85 15.48 2.50 13.32
C ASN A 85 16.20 1.74 12.20
N ILE A 86 17.52 1.92 12.10
CA ILE A 86 18.32 1.33 11.02
C ILE A 86 18.27 -0.21 11.01
N GLU A 87 18.08 -0.84 12.17
CA GLU A 87 17.94 -2.29 12.27
C GLU A 87 16.63 -2.80 11.64
N ASN A 88 15.67 -1.91 11.39
CA ASN A 88 14.44 -2.21 10.66
C ASN A 88 14.64 -2.22 9.13
N LEU A 89 15.80 -1.82 8.63
CA LEU A 89 16.05 -1.72 7.20
C LEU A 89 16.76 -2.96 6.66
N ILE A 90 16.33 -3.41 5.48
CA ILE A 90 16.97 -4.48 4.71
C ILE A 90 17.44 -3.90 3.40
N LEU A 91 18.74 -4.05 3.12
CA LEU A 91 19.36 -3.62 1.88
C LEU A 91 19.77 -4.82 1.02
N TYR A 92 19.61 -4.68 -0.29
CA TYR A 92 20.15 -5.63 -1.26
C TYR A 92 20.48 -4.97 -2.58
N SER A 93 21.44 -5.53 -3.30
CA SER A 93 21.77 -5.11 -4.66
C SER A 93 20.85 -5.83 -5.65
N GLU A 94 20.02 -5.07 -6.37
CA GLU A 94 19.22 -5.59 -7.49
C GLU A 94 20.09 -5.76 -8.74
N THR A 95 21.05 -4.85 -8.94
CA THR A 95 22.09 -4.91 -9.98
C THR A 95 23.40 -4.34 -9.42
N ASP A 96 24.47 -4.35 -10.21
CA ASP A 96 25.75 -3.72 -9.84
C ASP A 96 25.64 -2.22 -9.50
N THR A 97 24.60 -1.55 -9.99
CA THR A 97 24.38 -0.10 -9.82
C THR A 97 23.16 0.26 -8.99
N ILE A 98 22.27 -0.70 -8.74
CA ILE A 98 20.99 -0.47 -8.07
C ILE A 98 20.99 -1.19 -6.74
N VAL A 99 20.88 -0.42 -5.66
CA VAL A 99 20.70 -0.92 -4.30
C VAL A 99 19.33 -0.54 -3.81
N ARG A 100 18.54 -1.54 -3.42
CA ARG A 100 17.20 -1.37 -2.86
C ARG A 100 17.25 -1.39 -1.34
N CYS A 101 16.29 -0.73 -0.73
CA CYS A 101 16.13 -0.67 0.71
C CYS A 101 14.63 -0.77 1.05
N PHE A 102 14.30 -1.64 1.99
CA PHE A 102 12.95 -1.83 2.52
C PHE A 102 12.97 -1.76 4.04
N GLU A 103 11.86 -1.32 4.62
CA GLU A 103 11.49 -1.66 5.99
C GLU A 103 11.14 -3.16 6.07
N LYS A 104 11.51 -3.82 7.17
CA LYS A 104 11.17 -5.23 7.40
C LYS A 104 9.67 -5.46 7.31
N GLU A 105 8.87 -4.56 7.85
CA GLU A 105 7.40 -4.64 7.83
C GLU A 105 6.85 -4.63 6.40
N SER A 106 7.35 -3.74 5.54
CA SER A 106 7.00 -3.72 4.11
C SER A 106 7.29 -5.08 3.45
N LEU A 107 8.47 -5.67 3.69
CA LEU A 107 8.80 -7.00 3.17
C LEU A 107 7.96 -8.13 3.77
N GLN A 108 7.59 -8.04 5.06
CA GLN A 108 6.71 -9.01 5.72
C GLN A 108 5.33 -9.04 5.04
N HIS A 109 4.74 -7.89 4.78
CA HIS A 109 3.48 -7.78 4.06
C HIS A 109 3.60 -8.28 2.63
N MET A 110 4.64 -7.88 1.89
CA MET A 110 4.86 -8.39 0.53
C MET A 110 4.93 -9.92 0.50
N LYS A 111 5.69 -10.52 1.42
CA LYS A 111 5.80 -11.98 1.54
C LYS A 111 4.46 -12.64 1.87
N ALA A 112 3.69 -12.07 2.80
CA ALA A 112 2.40 -12.60 3.20
C ALA A 112 1.36 -12.57 2.06
N TYR A 113 1.37 -11.51 1.26
CA TYR A 113 0.51 -11.36 0.06
C TYR A 113 1.08 -12.03 -1.20
N ASN A 114 2.18 -12.78 -1.10
CA ASN A 114 2.86 -13.43 -2.22
C ASN A 114 3.26 -12.45 -3.35
N ILE A 115 3.64 -11.22 -2.97
CA ILE A 115 4.17 -10.20 -3.88
C ILE A 115 5.68 -10.41 -3.96
N LEU A 116 6.12 -11.07 -5.04
CA LEU A 116 7.53 -11.44 -5.24
C LEU A 116 8.33 -10.39 -6.03
N LEU A 117 7.64 -9.40 -6.63
CA LEU A 117 8.24 -8.37 -7.46
C LEU A 117 8.42 -7.07 -6.68
N HIS A 118 9.55 -6.40 -6.89
CA HIS A 118 9.83 -5.08 -6.33
C HIS A 118 8.82 -4.05 -6.89
N PRO A 119 8.16 -3.22 -6.06
CA PRO A 119 7.02 -2.39 -6.50
C PRO A 119 7.39 -1.37 -7.58
N VAL A 120 8.62 -0.85 -7.55
CA VAL A 120 9.08 0.20 -8.50
C VAL A 120 9.68 -0.39 -9.78
N SER A 121 10.56 -1.39 -9.68
CA SER A 121 11.31 -1.93 -10.82
C SER A 121 10.63 -3.13 -11.46
N GLN A 122 9.64 -3.73 -10.78
CA GLN A 122 8.93 -4.94 -11.21
C GLN A 122 9.85 -6.16 -11.44
N LYS A 123 11.06 -6.15 -10.85
CA LYS A 123 11.98 -7.28 -10.84
C LYS A 123 11.77 -8.15 -9.62
N GLU A 124 12.08 -9.43 -9.72
CA GLU A 124 12.02 -10.36 -8.59
C GLU A 124 12.91 -9.89 -7.43
N ILE A 125 12.35 -9.94 -6.23
CA ILE A 125 13.10 -9.75 -4.99
C ILE A 125 13.80 -11.07 -4.68
N PRO A 126 15.11 -11.08 -4.40
CA PRO A 126 15.83 -12.31 -4.10
C PRO A 126 15.24 -13.08 -2.91
N ASP A 127 15.20 -14.40 -3.01
CA ASP A 127 14.63 -15.28 -1.98
C ASP A 127 15.32 -15.15 -0.62
N ASP A 128 16.64 -14.91 -0.60
CA ASP A 128 17.38 -14.69 0.65
C ASP A 128 16.90 -13.44 1.40
N ILE A 129 16.45 -12.43 0.65
CA ILE A 129 15.87 -11.19 1.19
C ILE A 129 14.46 -11.44 1.72
N LEU A 130 13.59 -12.11 0.95
CA LEU A 130 12.25 -12.47 1.41
C LEU A 130 12.27 -13.44 2.61
N CYS A 131 13.25 -14.34 2.67
CA CYS A 131 13.43 -15.27 3.78
C CYS A 131 14.05 -14.62 5.02
N SER A 132 14.63 -13.42 4.89
CA SER A 132 15.22 -12.70 6.03
C SER A 132 14.18 -12.13 7.00
N VAL A 133 12.91 -12.06 6.59
CA VAL A 133 11.80 -11.61 7.42
C VAL A 133 10.92 -12.77 7.89
N ILE A 134 10.40 -12.65 9.11
CA ILE A 134 9.42 -13.59 9.68
C ILE A 134 8.11 -13.53 8.88
N ASN A 135 7.38 -14.65 8.83
CA ASN A 135 6.05 -14.67 8.25
C ASN A 135 5.08 -13.98 9.22
N ILE A 136 4.18 -13.17 8.68
CA ILE A 136 3.04 -12.64 9.42
C ILE A 136 1.79 -13.40 9.00
N GLU A 137 0.91 -13.67 9.97
CA GLU A 137 -0.43 -14.19 9.67
C GLU A 137 -1.28 -13.04 9.15
N LEU A 138 -1.86 -13.20 7.96
CA LEU A 138 -2.86 -12.28 7.48
C LEU A 138 -4.14 -12.46 8.30
N PRO A 139 -4.83 -11.38 8.70
CA PRO A 139 -6.13 -11.50 9.34
C PRO A 139 -7.08 -12.29 8.43
N ASN A 140 -7.69 -13.34 8.97
CA ASN A 140 -8.62 -14.22 8.24
C ASN A 140 -9.94 -13.52 7.85
N GLU A 141 -10.25 -12.38 8.47
CA GLU A 141 -11.46 -11.60 8.20
C GLU A 141 -11.07 -10.22 7.67
N THR A 142 -11.51 -9.91 6.45
CA THR A 142 -11.40 -8.57 5.89
C THR A 142 -12.30 -7.64 6.71
N THR A 143 -11.71 -6.65 7.37
CA THR A 143 -12.48 -5.63 8.09
C THR A 143 -13.36 -4.85 7.13
N LEU A 144 -14.43 -4.22 7.64
CA LEU A 144 -15.29 -3.36 6.81
C LEU A 144 -14.48 -2.25 6.12
N GLU A 145 -13.47 -1.69 6.80
CA GLU A 145 -12.60 -0.65 6.26
C GLU A 145 -11.74 -1.16 5.10
N GLU A 146 -11.07 -2.30 5.28
CA GLU A 146 -10.28 -2.95 4.22
C GLU A 146 -11.17 -3.34 3.03
N LYS A 147 -12.37 -3.84 3.30
CA LYS A 147 -13.33 -4.21 2.25
C LYS A 147 -13.76 -2.99 1.46
N ALA A 148 -14.13 -1.90 2.13
CA ALA A 148 -14.50 -0.65 1.48
C ALA A 148 -13.35 -0.12 0.62
N LEU A 149 -12.13 -0.10 1.15
CA LEU A 149 -10.94 0.29 0.38
C LEU A 149 -10.75 -0.57 -0.87
N GLN A 150 -10.80 -1.90 -0.75
CA GLN A 150 -10.64 -2.84 -1.87
C GLN A 150 -11.69 -2.61 -2.97
N VAL A 151 -12.96 -2.49 -2.59
CA VAL A 151 -14.06 -2.26 -3.55
C VAL A 151 -13.88 -0.90 -4.24
N PHE A 152 -13.56 0.15 -3.49
CA PHE A 152 -13.43 1.48 -4.06
C PHE A 152 -12.17 1.62 -4.94
N GLN A 153 -11.12 0.85 -4.68
CA GLN A 153 -9.97 0.74 -5.58
C GLN A 153 -10.35 0.16 -6.95
N LEU A 154 -11.42 -0.64 -7.07
CA LEU A 154 -11.86 -1.15 -8.37
C LEU A 154 -12.32 -0.03 -9.32
N PHE A 155 -12.81 1.11 -8.80
CA PHE A 155 -13.16 2.27 -9.63
C PHE A 155 -11.92 2.93 -10.28
N THR A 156 -10.72 2.73 -9.73
CA THR A 156 -9.50 3.25 -10.35
C THR A 156 -9.23 2.60 -11.71
N ASN A 157 -9.69 1.36 -11.94
CA ASN A 157 -9.62 0.68 -13.23
C ASN A 157 -10.45 1.37 -14.33
N ILE A 158 -11.32 2.30 -13.95
CA ILE A 158 -12.17 3.09 -14.84
C ILE A 158 -11.96 4.59 -14.65
N SER A 159 -10.80 4.97 -14.08
CA SER A 159 -10.39 6.37 -13.84
C SER A 159 -11.34 7.17 -12.94
N ILE A 160 -12.03 6.49 -12.02
CA ILE A 160 -12.88 7.12 -11.01
C ILE A 160 -12.24 6.97 -9.63
N PHE A 161 -12.22 8.08 -8.90
CA PHE A 161 -11.55 8.22 -7.62
C PHE A 161 -12.58 8.71 -6.61
N ILE A 162 -13.03 7.79 -5.76
CA ILE A 162 -13.97 8.09 -4.69
C ILE A 162 -13.30 7.69 -3.38
N ASP A 163 -13.26 8.60 -2.40
CA ASP A 163 -12.76 8.26 -1.07
C ASP A 163 -13.79 7.36 -0.37
N TYR A 164 -13.39 6.10 -0.12
CA TYR A 164 -14.22 5.09 0.52
C TYR A 164 -14.70 5.51 1.92
N LYS A 165 -14.03 6.48 2.57
CA LYS A 165 -14.46 7.02 3.86
C LYS A 165 -15.82 7.71 3.77
N HIS A 166 -16.17 8.31 2.64
CA HIS A 166 -17.50 8.87 2.45
C HIS A 166 -18.58 7.77 2.53
N PHE A 167 -18.31 6.58 1.98
CA PHE A 167 -19.19 5.42 2.10
C PHE A 167 -19.26 4.90 3.54
N LEU A 168 -18.12 4.80 4.23
CA LEU A 168 -18.09 4.34 5.62
C LEU A 168 -18.86 5.28 6.57
N ASN A 169 -18.93 6.57 6.25
CA ASN A 169 -19.65 7.58 7.03
C ASN A 169 -21.16 7.64 6.73
N LEU A 170 -21.67 6.84 5.77
CA LEU A 170 -23.10 6.79 5.50
C LEU A 170 -23.86 6.29 6.74
N ASN A 171 -24.96 6.97 7.06
CA ASN A 171 -25.91 6.50 8.05
C ASN A 171 -26.83 5.44 7.46
N ARG A 172 -27.54 4.70 8.33
CA ARG A 172 -28.48 3.65 7.93
C ARG A 172 -29.46 4.06 6.83
N SER A 173 -30.08 5.24 6.93
CA SER A 173 -31.05 5.71 5.94
C SER A 173 -30.41 5.86 4.55
N LYS A 174 -29.21 6.46 4.48
CA LYS A 174 -28.46 6.58 3.22
C LYS A 174 -28.01 5.22 2.68
N ILE A 175 -27.59 4.27 3.52
CA ILE A 175 -27.19 2.92 3.07
C ILE A 175 -28.39 2.14 2.52
N LEU A 176 -29.54 2.20 3.20
CA LEU A 176 -30.77 1.54 2.73
C LEU A 176 -31.29 2.19 1.45
N LYS A 177 -31.15 3.52 1.31
CA LYS A 177 -31.44 4.20 0.05
C LYS A 177 -30.50 3.69 -1.04
N LEU A 178 -29.19 3.65 -0.81
CA LEU A 178 -28.22 3.14 -1.78
C LEU A 178 -28.55 1.71 -2.24
N ASN A 179 -28.88 0.81 -1.31
CA ASN A 179 -29.29 -0.56 -1.65
C ASN A 179 -30.53 -0.57 -2.56
N TYR A 180 -31.54 0.23 -2.23
CA TYR A 180 -32.77 0.33 -3.01
C TYR A 180 -32.50 0.84 -4.43
N GLU A 181 -31.75 1.94 -4.56
CA GLU A 181 -31.45 2.54 -5.87
C GLU A 181 -30.58 1.61 -6.73
N LEU A 182 -29.53 1.01 -6.15
CA LEU A 182 -28.69 0.06 -6.88
C LEU A 182 -29.47 -1.16 -7.34
N LYS A 183 -30.39 -1.66 -6.50
CA LYS A 183 -31.28 -2.74 -6.89
C LYS A 183 -32.15 -2.34 -8.09
N GLU A 184 -32.87 -1.23 -7.99
CA GLU A 184 -33.75 -0.78 -9.06
C GLU A 184 -32.96 -0.53 -10.35
N PHE A 185 -31.83 0.18 -10.28
CA PHE A 185 -30.98 0.41 -11.44
C PHE A 185 -30.47 -0.89 -12.07
N TYR A 186 -30.03 -1.85 -11.26
CA TYR A 186 -29.54 -3.15 -11.75
C TYR A 186 -30.65 -3.93 -12.47
N TYR A 187 -31.84 -4.05 -11.86
CA TYR A 187 -32.91 -4.86 -12.44
C TYR A 187 -33.65 -4.19 -13.61
N GLN A 188 -33.70 -2.84 -13.63
CA GLN A 188 -34.37 -2.09 -14.69
C GLN A 188 -33.48 -1.85 -15.92
N ASN A 189 -32.17 -1.67 -15.74
CA ASN A 189 -31.27 -1.33 -16.86
C ASN A 189 -30.57 -2.54 -17.46
N ILE A 190 -30.33 -3.62 -16.69
CA ILE A 190 -29.63 -4.82 -17.19
C ILE A 190 -30.65 -5.89 -17.55
N SER A 191 -30.59 -6.43 -18.77
CA SER A 191 -31.50 -7.50 -19.21
C SER A 191 -31.29 -8.79 -18.40
N ILE A 192 -32.31 -9.66 -18.31
CA ILE A 192 -32.19 -10.94 -17.61
C ILE A 192 -31.07 -11.83 -18.19
N ASP A 193 -30.88 -11.81 -19.51
CA ASP A 193 -29.86 -12.60 -20.18
C ASP A 193 -28.46 -12.07 -19.86
N ASP A 194 -28.30 -10.75 -19.76
CA ASP A 194 -27.03 -10.14 -19.35
C ASP A 194 -26.75 -10.35 -17.86
N ARG A 195 -27.76 -10.28 -16.99
CA ARG A 195 -27.59 -10.61 -15.57
C ARG A 195 -27.13 -12.05 -15.37
N LYS A 196 -27.66 -13.00 -16.14
CA LYS A 196 -27.20 -14.40 -16.14
C LYS A 196 -25.74 -14.55 -16.57
N LYS A 197 -25.25 -13.68 -17.48
CA LYS A 197 -23.82 -13.66 -17.82
C LYS A 197 -22.97 -13.11 -16.68
N ILE A 198 -23.48 -12.13 -15.93
CA ILE A 198 -22.75 -11.49 -14.82
C ILE A 198 -22.65 -12.43 -13.62
N ASP A 199 -23.75 -13.07 -13.22
CA ASP A 199 -23.79 -13.97 -12.05
C ASP A 199 -23.50 -15.45 -12.37
N ASN A 200 -23.44 -15.82 -13.66
CA ASN A 200 -23.27 -17.20 -14.13
C ASN A 200 -24.34 -18.17 -13.58
N THR A 201 -25.51 -17.67 -13.17
CA THR A 201 -26.59 -18.45 -12.59
C THR A 201 -27.94 -18.06 -13.19
N ASP A 202 -28.84 -17.47 -12.41
CA ASP A 202 -30.23 -17.23 -12.78
C ASP A 202 -30.54 -15.75 -13.12
N GLY A 203 -29.57 -14.86 -12.96
CA GLY A 203 -29.71 -13.42 -13.17
C GLY A 203 -30.27 -12.66 -11.96
N ASN A 204 -30.40 -13.30 -10.80
CA ASN A 204 -30.98 -12.72 -9.58
C ASN A 204 -30.08 -12.83 -8.34
N GLN A 205 -28.80 -13.17 -8.51
CA GLN A 205 -27.90 -13.34 -7.37
C GLN A 205 -27.61 -12.02 -6.65
N TYR A 206 -27.42 -10.93 -7.40
CA TYR A 206 -27.01 -9.63 -6.86
C TYR A 206 -28.20 -8.71 -6.56
N PHE A 207 -28.09 -7.93 -5.48
CA PHE A 207 -29.12 -7.01 -4.96
C PHE A 207 -30.49 -7.68 -4.71
N ASN A 208 -30.46 -8.96 -4.34
CA ASN A 208 -31.65 -9.77 -4.12
C ASN A 208 -32.50 -9.33 -2.90
N TYR A 209 -31.89 -8.72 -1.87
CA TYR A 209 -32.59 -8.35 -0.64
C TYR A 209 -33.26 -6.98 -0.73
N ASN A 210 -34.50 -6.93 -0.25
CA ASN A 210 -35.23 -5.68 -0.02
C ASN A 210 -34.88 -5.09 1.34
N ASN A 211 -35.16 -3.80 1.52
CA ASN A 211 -34.83 -3.10 2.77
C ASN A 211 -35.45 -3.74 4.02
N ASN A 212 -36.64 -4.35 3.91
CA ASN A 212 -37.30 -5.07 5.01
C ASN A 212 -36.46 -6.24 5.55
N TYR A 213 -35.57 -6.83 4.74
CA TYR A 213 -34.66 -7.89 5.20
C TYR A 213 -33.66 -7.36 6.25
N PHE A 214 -33.33 -6.07 6.18
CA PHE A 214 -32.31 -5.45 7.00
C PHE A 214 -32.83 -4.89 8.33
N ASP A 215 -34.13 -4.91 8.58
CA ASP A 215 -34.76 -4.30 9.78
C ASP A 215 -34.07 -4.69 11.09
N ASN A 216 -33.63 -5.96 11.20
CA ASN A 216 -32.96 -6.50 12.39
C ASN A 216 -31.43 -6.66 12.23
N LYS A 217 -30.82 -6.07 11.20
CA LYS A 217 -29.39 -6.15 10.90
C LYS A 217 -28.68 -4.85 11.30
N ASN A 218 -27.46 -4.96 11.79
CA ASN A 218 -26.62 -3.79 12.10
C ASN A 218 -26.11 -3.12 10.80
N ASP A 219 -25.62 -1.89 10.91
CA ASP A 219 -25.22 -1.08 9.75
C ASP A 219 -23.99 -1.67 9.04
N ASP A 220 -23.04 -2.24 9.79
CA ASP A 220 -21.83 -2.86 9.22
C ASP A 220 -22.16 -4.05 8.33
N TYR A 221 -23.11 -4.90 8.75
CA TYR A 221 -23.60 -6.01 7.94
C TYR A 221 -24.23 -5.53 6.63
N ILE A 222 -25.01 -4.45 6.67
CA ILE A 222 -25.65 -3.89 5.48
C ILE A 222 -24.58 -3.30 4.55
N LYS A 223 -23.59 -2.59 5.09
CA LYS A 223 -22.46 -2.07 4.32
C LYS A 223 -21.67 -3.18 3.65
N ILE A 224 -21.34 -4.25 4.37
CA ILE A 224 -20.65 -5.42 3.80
C ILE A 224 -21.49 -6.03 2.67
N TYR A 225 -22.79 -6.24 2.89
CA TYR A 225 -23.68 -6.75 1.83
C TYR A 225 -23.65 -5.87 0.58
N VAL A 226 -23.79 -4.55 0.72
CA VAL A 226 -23.76 -3.63 -0.42
C VAL A 226 -22.40 -3.66 -1.12
N LEU A 227 -21.30 -3.65 -0.36
CA LEU A 227 -19.93 -3.73 -0.90
C LEU A 227 -19.68 -5.04 -1.64
N ASP A 228 -20.13 -6.18 -1.12
CA ASP A 228 -20.00 -7.48 -1.78
C ASP A 228 -20.73 -7.50 -3.14
N ASN A 229 -21.93 -6.92 -3.21
CA ASN A 229 -22.65 -6.82 -4.47
C ASN A 229 -21.92 -5.92 -5.47
N ILE A 230 -21.48 -4.74 -5.04
CA ILE A 230 -20.71 -3.80 -5.88
C ILE A 230 -19.42 -4.46 -6.40
N GLU A 231 -18.66 -5.10 -5.52
CA GLU A 231 -17.39 -5.75 -5.87
C GLU A 231 -17.57 -6.79 -6.97
N ASN A 232 -18.55 -7.67 -6.81
CA ASN A 232 -18.76 -8.79 -7.70
C ASN A 232 -19.18 -8.33 -9.10
N ILE A 233 -20.03 -7.31 -9.21
CA ILE A 233 -20.43 -6.79 -10.50
C ILE A 233 -19.32 -5.95 -11.16
N LEU A 234 -18.54 -5.18 -10.40
CA LEU A 234 -17.40 -4.39 -10.95
C LEU A 234 -16.27 -5.28 -11.49
N LYS A 235 -16.13 -6.51 -11.00
CA LYS A 235 -15.16 -7.49 -11.52
C LYS A 235 -15.49 -8.02 -12.91
N TYR A 236 -16.70 -7.79 -13.41
CA TYR A 236 -17.12 -8.25 -14.72
C TYR A 236 -16.40 -7.48 -15.85
N LYS A 237 -15.95 -8.20 -16.90
CA LYS A 237 -14.98 -7.68 -17.88
C LYS A 237 -15.51 -7.45 -19.31
N GLU A 238 -16.69 -7.95 -19.66
CA GLU A 238 -17.24 -7.76 -21.02
C GLU A 238 -17.54 -6.27 -21.27
N SER A 239 -17.09 -5.72 -22.40
CA SER A 239 -16.96 -4.27 -22.61
C SER A 239 -18.24 -3.49 -22.36
N ASP A 240 -19.35 -3.91 -22.96
CA ASP A 240 -20.56 -3.10 -23.02
C ASP A 240 -21.29 -3.10 -21.67
N LEU A 241 -21.42 -4.29 -21.08
CA LEU A 241 -21.99 -4.47 -19.75
C LEU A 241 -21.12 -3.86 -18.66
N LYS A 242 -19.79 -3.92 -18.78
CA LYS A 242 -18.87 -3.27 -17.85
C LYS A 242 -19.17 -1.77 -17.73
N TYR A 243 -19.33 -1.06 -18.85
CA TYR A 243 -19.66 0.36 -18.80
C TYR A 243 -21.00 0.59 -18.10
N MET A 244 -22.04 -0.15 -18.48
CA MET A 244 -23.36 -0.01 -17.87
C MET A 244 -23.34 -0.26 -16.36
N ILE A 245 -22.63 -1.30 -15.89
CA ILE A 245 -22.45 -1.59 -14.47
C ILE A 245 -21.81 -0.39 -13.75
N ASN A 246 -20.77 0.20 -14.35
CA ASN A 246 -20.13 1.38 -13.75
C ASN A 246 -21.10 2.55 -13.63
N TYR A 247 -21.86 2.86 -14.68
CA TYR A 247 -22.87 3.93 -14.66
C TYR A 247 -23.92 3.71 -13.58
N ILE A 248 -24.42 2.47 -13.44
CA ILE A 248 -25.40 2.10 -12.41
C ILE A 248 -24.84 2.33 -11.01
N ILE A 249 -23.62 1.85 -10.75
CA ILE A 249 -23.01 1.97 -9.42
C ILE A 249 -22.72 3.43 -9.08
N LEU A 250 -22.20 4.21 -10.02
CA LEU A 250 -21.90 5.63 -9.81
C LEU A 250 -23.17 6.45 -9.61
N GLY A 251 -24.21 6.19 -10.40
CA GLY A 251 -25.52 6.81 -10.23
C GLY A 251 -26.13 6.51 -8.85
N GLY A 252 -25.99 5.28 -8.36
CA GLY A 252 -26.42 4.95 -6.99
C GLY A 252 -25.62 5.70 -5.93
N LEU A 253 -24.29 5.76 -6.07
CA LEU A 253 -23.40 6.43 -5.13
C LEU A 253 -23.63 7.95 -5.10
N SER A 254 -23.85 8.60 -6.25
CA SER A 254 -24.08 10.05 -6.34
C SER A 254 -25.38 10.50 -5.65
N LEU A 255 -26.34 9.59 -5.42
CA LEU A 255 -27.57 9.88 -4.69
C LEU A 255 -27.43 9.94 -3.17
N VAL A 256 -26.30 9.45 -2.63
CA VAL A 256 -26.09 9.31 -1.18
C VAL A 256 -24.77 9.91 -0.70
N ILE A 257 -23.78 10.05 -1.58
CA ILE A 257 -22.49 10.70 -1.33
C ILE A 257 -22.42 11.98 -2.17
N ASP A 258 -22.50 13.12 -1.49
CA ASP A 258 -22.57 14.44 -2.14
C ASP A 258 -21.27 14.75 -2.92
N GLU A 259 -20.12 14.29 -2.43
CA GLU A 259 -18.83 14.50 -3.10
C GLU A 259 -18.73 13.74 -4.44
N VAL A 260 -19.39 12.58 -4.56
CA VAL A 260 -19.47 11.86 -5.85
C VAL A 260 -20.31 12.65 -6.83
N LYS A 261 -21.40 13.25 -6.35
CA LYS A 261 -22.29 14.09 -7.14
C LYS A 261 -21.55 15.31 -7.70
N ASP A 262 -20.79 16.01 -6.86
CA ASP A 262 -20.08 17.24 -7.22
C ASP A 262 -18.90 17.00 -8.17
N VAL A 263 -18.20 15.86 -8.04
CA VAL A 263 -17.02 15.54 -8.88
C VAL A 263 -17.43 14.92 -10.21
N TYR A 264 -18.56 14.20 -10.24
CA TYR A 264 -19.07 13.48 -11.40
C TYR A 264 -20.46 13.98 -11.78
N ASP A 265 -20.57 15.29 -12.03
CA ASP A 265 -21.83 15.97 -12.38
C ASP A 265 -22.56 15.33 -13.57
N ASP A 266 -21.82 14.76 -14.53
CA ASP A 266 -22.39 14.04 -15.68
C ASP A 266 -23.19 12.77 -15.29
N PHE A 267 -23.04 12.31 -14.04
CA PHE A 267 -23.72 11.15 -13.46
C PHE A 267 -24.76 11.54 -12.40
N ASN A 268 -25.04 12.84 -12.27
CA ASN A 268 -26.04 13.38 -11.37
C ASN A 268 -27.42 13.30 -12.04
N PHE A 269 -28.12 12.19 -11.83
CA PHE A 269 -29.51 12.06 -12.24
C PHE A 269 -30.40 12.79 -11.23
N SER A 270 -30.92 13.96 -11.62
CA SER A 270 -31.99 14.62 -10.88
C SER A 270 -33.28 13.82 -11.07
N PHE A 271 -33.60 12.95 -10.09
CA PHE A 271 -34.90 12.30 -9.95
C PHE A 271 -35.86 13.18 -9.16
#